data_AF-S3X9V2-F1
#
_entry.id   AF-S3X9V2-F1
#
_cell.length_a   1.000
_cell.length_b   1.000
_cell.length_c   1.000
_cell.angle_alpha   90.00
_cell.angle_beta   90.00
_cell.angle_gamma   90.00
#
_symmetry.space_group_name_H-M   'P 1'
#
loop_
_entity.id
_entity.type
_entity.pdbx_description
1 polymer ?
#
loop_
_entity_poly.entity_id
_entity_poly.type
_entity_poly.pdbx_seq_one_letter_code
_entity_poly.pdbx_strand_id
1 'polypeptide(L)'
;MNMVKQIIAIISIIVFLATGCSQSKPGPGIQLEKQLDTIVAKTGITHAYEMKIYVDYLVVTASYQGKTQDLGIENGELEIIAITDQPDRRLRGSLPLSTFDTQNLINRYRELKESNECGTPIVYDEATLPGQHVLKASCFTSQGEEYIPNSTTADGQPVIDSPNPFNPEHVLSLALAHAAVLPDNGTITSWTITTSPETDGIKQSTYAPRAATIFGTTCTPTLGTHLATYADGDFLAPPTRLWCKEKSESDTPADPNAPKPPTFRLSDYDPNLVNIAAQHIKEESGIDITQPMPSGSNLEFNPNPDGSNTITWRFASILLGTRMQITGTLTPIT
;
A
#
# COMPACT_ATOMS: atom_id res chain seq x y z
N MET A 1 1.92 -71.47 26.74
CA MET A 1 1.95 -71.21 25.28
C MET A 1 1.66 -69.74 25.09
N ASN A 2 2.68 -68.88 25.16
CA ASN A 2 3.63 -68.51 24.11
C ASN A 2 3.01 -67.70 22.96
N MET A 3 3.57 -66.48 22.84
CA MET A 3 3.62 -65.58 21.67
C MET A 3 2.26 -64.97 21.27
N VAL A 4 2.17 -63.66 20.98
CA VAL A 4 2.91 -62.97 19.91
C VAL A 4 3.03 -61.47 20.23
N LYS A 5 4.17 -60.90 19.82
CA LYS A 5 4.54 -59.47 19.87
C LYS A 5 3.89 -58.66 18.73
N GLN A 6 3.88 -57.33 18.92
CA GLN A 6 4.02 -56.22 17.94
C GLN A 6 2.78 -55.48 17.35
N ILE A 7 2.66 -54.20 17.78
CA ILE A 7 2.50 -52.89 17.08
C ILE A 7 1.47 -52.72 15.92
N ILE A 8 0.54 -51.74 16.04
CA ILE A 8 0.42 -50.45 15.30
C ILE A 8 -1.00 -49.83 15.40
N ALA A 9 -1.04 -48.64 16.03
CA ALA A 9 -1.77 -47.38 15.77
C ALA A 9 -3.31 -47.27 15.62
N ILE A 10 -3.83 -46.20 16.26
CA ILE A 10 -4.67 -45.07 15.73
C ILE A 10 -5.77 -44.63 16.73
N ILE A 11 -5.56 -43.42 17.27
CA ILE A 11 -6.49 -42.28 17.48
C ILE A 11 -7.90 -42.58 18.05
N SER A 12 -8.21 -42.00 19.22
CA SER A 12 -9.29 -41.00 19.39
C SER A 12 -9.83 -40.85 20.82
N ILE A 13 -9.89 -39.59 21.26
CA ILE A 13 -10.93 -38.98 22.11
C ILE A 13 -10.96 -39.44 23.57
N ILE A 14 -10.38 -38.63 24.45
CA ILE A 14 -11.05 -38.27 25.71
C ILE A 14 -11.02 -36.75 25.84
N VAL A 15 -12.20 -36.18 25.64
CA VAL A 15 -12.63 -34.82 25.88
C VAL A 15 -13.38 -34.85 27.21
N PHE A 16 -13.08 -33.86 28.07
CA PHE A 16 -13.91 -33.30 29.15
C PHE A 16 -13.94 -34.01 30.52
N LEU A 17 -13.36 -33.39 31.56
CA LEU A 17 -13.98 -32.34 32.39
C LEU A 17 -13.12 -32.03 33.63
N ALA A 18 -13.24 -30.78 34.10
CA ALA A 18 -12.78 -30.25 35.38
C ALA A 18 -11.31 -29.81 35.51
N THR A 19 -11.00 -28.64 34.95
CA THR A 19 -10.40 -27.54 35.74
C THR A 19 -11.03 -26.21 35.30
N GLY A 20 -11.20 -25.30 36.26
CA GLY A 20 -12.14 -24.20 36.23
C GLY A 20 -12.00 -23.21 35.06
N CYS A 21 -13.15 -22.63 34.72
CA CYS A 21 -13.29 -21.43 33.90
C CYS A 21 -12.51 -20.26 34.52
N SER A 22 -11.23 -20.18 34.20
CA SER A 22 -10.53 -18.93 33.98
C SER A 22 -10.24 -18.92 32.49
N GLN A 23 -11.24 -18.56 31.67
CA GLN A 23 -10.90 -17.86 30.45
C GLN A 23 -10.25 -16.56 30.91
N SER A 24 -8.92 -16.56 31.03
CA SER A 24 -8.16 -15.31 30.98
C SER A 24 -8.65 -14.63 29.71
N LYS A 25 -9.51 -13.62 29.85
CA LYS A 25 -9.95 -12.84 28.69
C LYS A 25 -8.66 -12.32 28.05
N PRO A 26 -8.26 -12.76 26.85
CA PRO A 26 -7.14 -12.16 26.17
C PRO A 26 -7.52 -10.69 25.95
N GLY A 27 -6.83 -9.80 26.64
CA GLY A 27 -7.09 -8.37 26.62
C GLY A 27 -5.85 -7.65 27.12
N PRO A 28 -5.61 -6.40 26.71
CA PRO A 28 -4.35 -5.70 26.99
C PRO A 28 -4.06 -5.49 28.48
N GLY A 29 -5.01 -5.74 29.39
CA GLY A 29 -4.91 -5.42 30.83
C GLY A 29 -4.82 -3.91 31.13
N ILE A 30 -4.49 -3.11 30.11
CA ILE A 30 -4.23 -1.67 30.12
C ILE A 30 -5.17 -1.01 29.10
N GLN A 31 -5.74 0.13 29.49
CA GLN A 31 -6.58 0.95 28.60
C GLN A 31 -5.78 1.47 27.42
N LEU A 32 -6.40 1.52 26.25
CA LEU A 32 -5.77 1.89 24.98
C LEU A 32 -5.02 3.24 25.04
N GLU A 33 -5.59 4.23 25.72
CA GLU A 33 -5.00 5.56 25.96
C GLU A 33 -3.65 5.51 26.70
N LYS A 34 -3.39 4.45 27.47
CA LYS A 34 -2.16 4.27 28.25
C LYS A 34 -1.17 3.31 27.60
N GLN A 35 -1.54 2.63 26.51
CA GLN A 35 -0.69 1.63 25.90
C GLN A 35 0.55 2.26 25.26
N LEU A 36 0.42 3.39 24.57
CA LEU A 36 1.58 4.09 23.99
C LEU A 36 2.60 4.50 25.06
N ASP A 37 2.13 5.18 26.11
CA ASP A 37 2.98 5.59 27.23
C ASP A 37 3.67 4.39 27.89
N THR A 38 2.96 3.28 28.03
CA THR A 38 3.53 2.04 28.60
C THR A 38 4.60 1.44 27.68
N ILE A 39 4.36 1.38 26.37
CA ILE A 39 5.33 0.91 25.38
C ILE A 39 6.58 1.81 25.44
N VAL A 40 6.40 3.13 25.41
CA VAL A 40 7.51 4.10 25.46
C VAL A 40 8.29 3.97 26.76
N ALA A 41 7.61 3.86 27.91
CA ALA A 41 8.27 3.70 29.20
C ALA A 41 9.09 2.40 29.30
N LYS A 42 8.61 1.29 28.70
CA LYS A 42 9.31 -0.01 28.73
C LYS A 42 10.44 -0.12 27.71
N THR A 43 10.38 0.63 26.61
CA THR A 43 11.31 0.44 25.46
C THR A 43 12.21 1.64 25.17
N GLY A 44 11.82 2.85 25.59
CA GLY A 44 12.56 4.09 25.30
C GLY A 44 12.55 4.51 23.82
N ILE A 45 11.67 3.93 22.99
CA ILE A 45 11.55 4.34 21.58
C ILE A 45 11.10 5.81 21.48
N THR A 46 11.58 6.50 20.45
CA THR A 46 11.26 7.91 20.19
C THR A 46 10.64 8.15 18.82
N HIS A 47 10.71 7.16 17.93
CA HIS A 47 10.19 7.23 16.57
C HIS A 47 9.44 5.93 16.23
N ALA A 48 8.51 6.03 15.28
CA ALA A 48 7.77 4.89 14.73
C ALA A 48 7.66 4.96 13.21
N TYR A 49 7.54 3.78 12.59
CA TYR A 49 7.22 3.61 11.17
C TYR A 49 5.71 3.53 10.95
N GLU A 50 4.98 2.95 11.90
CA GLU A 50 3.55 2.73 11.85
C GLU A 50 2.99 2.62 13.27
N MET A 51 1.77 3.11 13.47
CA MET A 51 0.90 2.75 14.57
C MET A 51 -0.37 2.11 14.03
N LYS A 52 -0.84 1.03 14.65
CA LYS A 52 -2.12 0.43 14.30
C LYS A 52 -2.90 0.03 15.54
N ILE A 53 -4.22 0.11 15.45
CA ILE A 53 -5.13 -0.35 16.50
C ILE A 53 -6.03 -1.45 15.95
N TYR A 54 -6.01 -2.62 16.59
CA TYR A 54 -6.93 -3.73 16.31
C TYR A 54 -7.26 -4.47 17.61
N VAL A 55 -8.50 -4.94 17.76
CA VAL A 55 -8.94 -5.73 18.93
C VAL A 55 -8.52 -5.07 20.27
N ASP A 56 -8.67 -3.74 20.37
CA ASP A 56 -8.27 -2.92 21.52
C ASP A 56 -6.77 -2.93 21.87
N TYR A 57 -5.90 -3.37 20.96
CA TYR A 57 -4.45 -3.31 21.07
C TYR A 57 -3.88 -2.21 20.19
N LEU A 58 -3.05 -1.34 20.78
CA LEU A 58 -2.13 -0.48 20.04
C LEU A 58 -0.85 -1.26 19.78
N VAL A 59 -0.48 -1.35 18.50
CA VAL A 59 0.82 -1.87 18.08
C VAL A 59 1.62 -0.74 17.42
N VAL A 60 2.86 -0.58 17.87
CA VAL A 60 3.81 0.38 17.35
C VAL A 60 4.92 -0.37 16.61
N THR A 61 5.03 -0.17 15.31
CA THR A 61 6.15 -0.68 14.52
C THR A 61 7.32 0.30 14.64
N ALA A 62 8.43 -0.11 15.24
CA ALA A 62 9.59 0.76 15.48
C ALA A 62 10.91 0.00 15.41
N SER A 63 12.02 0.75 15.37
CA SER A 63 13.36 0.20 15.58
C SER A 63 13.60 0.06 17.08
N TYR A 64 13.70 -1.16 17.58
CA TYR A 64 14.02 -1.48 18.97
C TYR A 64 15.16 -2.50 19.03
N GLN A 65 16.18 -2.21 19.85
CA GLN A 65 17.39 -3.05 19.97
C GLN A 65 18.08 -3.36 18.62
N GLY A 66 18.06 -2.41 17.68
CA GLY A 66 18.68 -2.54 16.36
C GLY A 66 17.91 -3.41 15.36
N LYS A 67 16.64 -3.74 15.65
CA LYS A 67 15.76 -4.50 14.75
C LYS A 67 14.42 -3.79 14.58
N THR A 68 13.80 -3.96 13.43
CA THR A 68 12.42 -3.52 13.18
C THR A 68 11.45 -4.52 13.83
N GLN A 69 10.60 -4.04 14.73
CA GLN A 69 9.73 -4.87 15.57
C GLN A 69 8.34 -4.24 15.72
N ASP A 70 7.32 -5.09 15.83
CA ASP A 70 6.00 -4.70 16.33
C ASP A 70 6.04 -4.80 17.86
N LEU A 71 5.68 -3.69 18.52
CA LEU A 71 5.66 -3.54 19.98
C LEU A 71 4.21 -3.34 20.44
N GLY A 72 3.73 -4.20 21.32
CA GLY A 72 2.36 -4.15 21.86
C GLY A 72 2.32 -4.46 23.35
N ILE A 73 1.18 -4.20 24.00
CA ILE A 73 0.95 -4.63 25.37
C ILE A 73 -0.10 -5.74 25.37
N GLU A 74 0.30 -6.97 25.71
CA GLU A 74 -0.62 -8.09 25.90
C GLU A 74 -0.65 -8.49 27.37
N ASN A 75 -1.86 -8.53 27.97
CA ASN A 75 -2.05 -8.88 29.37
C ASN A 75 -1.17 -8.05 30.36
N GLY A 76 -0.91 -6.77 30.04
CA GLY A 76 -0.08 -5.86 30.83
C GLY A 76 1.44 -6.00 30.61
N GLU A 77 1.88 -6.94 29.78
CA GLU A 77 3.28 -7.15 29.46
C GLU A 77 3.65 -6.68 28.06
N LEU A 78 4.92 -6.32 27.87
CA LEU A 78 5.41 -5.92 26.56
C LEU A 78 5.58 -7.15 25.68
N GLU A 79 4.81 -7.19 24.60
CA GLU A 79 4.97 -8.14 23.52
C GLU A 79 5.85 -7.53 22.43
N ILE A 80 6.81 -8.33 21.94
CA ILE A 80 7.77 -7.92 20.92
C ILE A 80 7.78 -8.96 19.81
N ILE A 81 7.37 -8.57 18.62
CA ILE A 81 7.37 -9.43 17.45
C ILE A 81 8.39 -8.88 16.46
N ALA A 82 9.44 -9.66 16.20
CA ALA A 82 10.41 -9.30 15.17
C ALA A 82 9.76 -9.40 13.78
N ILE A 83 9.96 -8.36 12.96
CA ILE A 83 9.45 -8.35 11.60
C ILE A 83 10.57 -8.80 10.67
N THR A 84 10.29 -9.81 9.85
CA THR A 84 11.19 -10.24 8.78
C THR A 84 10.85 -9.52 7.48
N ASP A 85 11.83 -9.44 6.58
CA ASP A 85 11.59 -8.92 5.24
C ASP A 85 10.53 -9.77 4.51
N GLN A 86 9.56 -9.12 3.90
CA GLN A 86 8.46 -9.76 3.16
C GLN A 86 8.22 -8.94 1.88
N PRO A 87 7.87 -9.57 0.74
CA PRO A 87 7.74 -8.90 -0.56
C PRO A 87 6.79 -7.69 -0.56
N ASP A 88 5.83 -7.64 0.35
CA ASP A 88 4.80 -6.60 0.45
C ASP A 88 5.07 -5.57 1.56
N ARG A 89 6.25 -5.59 2.19
CA ARG A 89 6.55 -4.63 3.26
C ARG A 89 6.77 -3.24 2.70
N ARG A 90 6.06 -2.29 3.30
CA ARG A 90 5.90 -0.94 2.77
C ARG A 90 7.16 -0.12 2.99
N LEU A 91 7.34 0.81 2.07
CA LEU A 91 8.34 1.87 2.14
C LEU A 91 7.87 2.92 3.14
N ARG A 92 8.14 2.67 4.41
CA ARG A 92 7.77 3.59 5.49
C ARG A 92 8.96 4.46 5.84
N GLY A 93 8.70 5.75 6.04
CA GLY A 93 9.61 6.62 6.76
C GLY A 93 9.49 6.37 8.26
N SER A 94 10.23 7.14 9.04
CA SER A 94 10.16 7.12 10.50
C SER A 94 9.89 8.52 10.99
N LEU A 95 8.87 8.67 11.83
CA LEU A 95 8.47 9.96 12.39
C LEU A 95 8.58 9.94 13.92
N PRO A 96 8.86 11.10 14.56
CA PRO A 96 8.85 11.19 16.01
C PRO A 96 7.48 10.78 16.57
N LEU A 97 7.45 10.02 17.67
CA LEU A 97 6.19 9.58 18.27
C LEU A 97 5.24 10.73 18.61
N SER A 98 5.78 11.92 18.89
CA SER A 98 5.00 13.12 19.19
C SER A 98 4.17 13.65 18.02
N THR A 99 4.41 13.20 16.79
CA THR A 99 3.62 13.62 15.61
C THR A 99 2.41 12.73 15.37
N PHE A 100 2.38 11.53 15.96
CA PHE A 100 1.25 10.60 15.83
C PHE A 100 0.09 11.07 16.71
N ASP A 101 -1.05 11.39 16.09
CA ASP A 101 -2.29 11.70 16.82
C ASP A 101 -2.97 10.40 17.27
N THR A 102 -2.41 9.81 18.34
CA THR A 102 -2.92 8.55 18.89
C THR A 102 -4.36 8.68 19.37
N GLN A 103 -4.78 9.86 19.86
CA GLN A 103 -6.15 10.04 20.33
C GLN A 103 -7.14 10.01 19.16
N ASN A 104 -6.81 10.65 18.04
CA ASN A 104 -7.62 10.58 16.83
C ASN A 104 -7.68 9.15 16.28
N LEU A 105 -6.55 8.42 16.30
CA LEU A 105 -6.50 7.01 15.89
C LEU A 105 -7.43 6.13 16.78
N ILE A 106 -7.42 6.35 18.09
CA ILE A 106 -8.31 5.68 19.05
C ILE A 106 -9.77 6.01 18.79
N ASN A 107 -10.10 7.28 18.56
CA ASN A 107 -11.47 7.72 18.29
C ASN A 107 -11.98 7.06 17.01
N ARG A 108 -11.18 7.08 15.94
CA ARG A 108 -11.52 6.44 14.67
C ARG A 108 -11.76 4.94 14.80
N TYR A 109 -10.92 4.24 15.57
CA TYR A 109 -11.12 2.82 15.88
C TYR A 109 -12.46 2.57 16.57
N ARG A 110 -12.82 3.39 17.57
CA ARG A 110 -14.08 3.26 18.32
C ARG A 110 -15.30 3.54 17.46
N GLU A 111 -15.26 4.59 16.64
CA GLU A 111 -16.32 4.91 15.68
C GLU A 111 -16.63 3.70 14.77
N LEU A 112 -15.59 3.11 14.19
CA LEU A 112 -15.74 1.94 13.31
C LEU A 112 -16.26 0.72 14.08
N LYS A 113 -15.79 0.52 15.31
CA LYS A 113 -16.25 -0.58 16.18
C LYS A 113 -17.71 -0.44 16.57
N GLU A 114 -18.20 0.78 16.81
CA GLU A 114 -19.57 1.07 17.19
C GLU A 114 -20.55 0.98 16.00
N SER A 115 -20.07 1.23 14.78
CA SER A 115 -20.90 1.19 13.56
C SER A 115 -21.49 -0.19 13.23
N ASN A 116 -20.93 -1.29 13.77
CA ASN A 116 -21.23 -2.69 13.42
C ASN A 116 -21.11 -3.05 11.92
N GLU A 117 -20.66 -2.14 11.06
CA GLU A 117 -20.41 -2.39 9.63
C GLU A 117 -19.10 -3.18 9.41
N CYS A 118 -18.27 -3.25 10.45
CA CYS A 118 -16.93 -3.81 10.42
C CYS A 118 -16.77 -4.86 11.52
N GLY A 119 -16.69 -6.15 11.17
CA GLY A 119 -16.64 -7.24 12.15
C GLY A 119 -15.49 -7.08 13.15
N THR A 120 -14.30 -6.70 12.66
CA THR A 120 -13.19 -6.28 13.51
C THR A 120 -12.42 -5.16 12.80
N PRO A 121 -12.54 -3.90 13.24
CA PRO A 121 -11.84 -2.80 12.60
C PRO A 121 -10.35 -2.82 12.92
N ILE A 122 -9.58 -2.35 11.95
CA ILE A 122 -8.17 -2.03 12.07
C ILE A 122 -7.96 -0.63 11.51
N VAL A 123 -7.35 0.25 12.29
CA VAL A 123 -6.98 1.59 11.85
C VAL A 123 -5.47 1.73 11.88
N TYR A 124 -4.92 2.37 10.87
CA TYR A 124 -3.49 2.54 10.66
C TYR A 124 -3.14 4.02 10.58
N ASP A 125 -1.99 4.36 11.14
CA ASP A 125 -1.25 5.60 10.91
C ASP A 125 0.17 5.23 10.50
N GLU A 126 0.51 5.46 9.24
CA GLU A 126 1.78 5.05 8.63
C GLU A 126 2.62 6.25 8.23
N ALA A 127 3.90 6.25 8.62
CA ALA A 127 4.85 7.25 8.15
C ALA A 127 5.31 6.92 6.73
N THR A 128 5.20 7.85 5.80
CA THR A 128 5.74 7.72 4.42
C THR A 128 7.23 8.08 4.38
N LEU A 129 7.95 7.66 3.33
CA LEU A 129 9.37 8.00 3.16
C LEU A 129 9.65 9.52 3.25
N PRO A 130 8.84 10.43 2.68
CA PRO A 130 9.06 11.86 2.81
C PRO A 130 8.58 12.47 4.14
N GLY A 131 8.04 11.66 5.06
CA GLY A 131 7.69 12.08 6.42
C GLY A 131 6.26 12.60 6.61
N GLN A 132 5.31 12.10 5.81
CA GLN A 132 3.88 12.38 5.95
C GLN A 132 3.17 11.24 6.67
N HIS A 133 2.01 11.53 7.26
CA HIS A 133 1.12 10.56 7.87
C HIS A 133 0.13 10.04 6.83
N VAL A 134 0.06 8.73 6.63
CA VAL A 134 -0.98 8.05 5.85
C VAL A 134 -1.89 7.29 6.79
N LEU A 135 -3.11 7.82 6.96
CA LEU A 135 -4.16 7.20 7.74
C LEU A 135 -5.02 6.34 6.82
N LYS A 136 -5.41 5.15 7.27
CA LYS A 136 -6.36 4.30 6.56
C LYS A 136 -7.09 3.35 7.52
N ALA A 137 -8.18 2.75 7.05
CA ALA A 137 -8.92 1.77 7.82
C ALA A 137 -9.24 0.51 7.00
N SER A 138 -9.32 -0.61 7.71
CA SER A 138 -9.66 -1.92 7.17
C SER A 138 -10.59 -2.65 8.14
N CYS A 139 -11.26 -3.68 7.64
CA CYS A 139 -12.05 -4.64 8.39
C CYS A 139 -11.45 -6.03 8.28
N PHE A 140 -11.23 -6.71 9.40
CA PHE A 140 -10.90 -8.13 9.38
C PHE A 140 -12.18 -8.95 9.25
N THR A 141 -12.23 -9.77 8.20
CA THR A 141 -13.32 -10.71 7.89
C THR A 141 -12.79 -12.14 7.91
N SER A 142 -13.67 -13.12 7.67
CA SER A 142 -13.26 -14.52 7.54
C SER A 142 -12.34 -14.78 6.33
N GLN A 143 -12.27 -13.84 5.39
CA GLN A 143 -11.45 -13.92 4.18
C GLN A 143 -10.11 -13.17 4.32
N GLY A 144 -9.92 -12.41 5.42
CA GLY A 144 -8.71 -11.65 5.70
C GLY A 144 -9.02 -10.17 5.96
N GLU A 145 -8.01 -9.33 5.80
CA GLU A 145 -8.16 -7.88 5.93
C GLU A 145 -8.73 -7.27 4.64
N GLU A 146 -9.87 -6.61 4.76
CA GLU A 146 -10.58 -5.91 3.70
C GLU A 146 -10.47 -4.41 3.90
N TYR A 147 -10.11 -3.67 2.85
CA TYR A 147 -9.98 -2.21 2.93
C TYR A 147 -11.36 -1.53 3.02
N ILE A 148 -11.47 -0.45 3.81
CA ILE A 148 -12.67 0.40 3.85
C ILE A 148 -12.54 1.49 2.78
N PRO A 149 -13.44 1.56 1.77
CA PRO A 149 -13.41 2.59 0.74
C PRO A 149 -13.43 4.02 1.30
N ASN A 150 -12.69 4.90 0.64
CA ASN A 150 -12.48 6.32 0.93
C ASN A 150 -11.96 6.59 2.34
N SER A 151 -11.34 5.60 2.99
CA SER A 151 -10.77 5.76 4.34
C SER A 151 -9.35 6.31 4.33
N THR A 152 -8.65 6.28 3.19
CA THR A 152 -7.25 6.69 3.10
C THR A 152 -7.11 8.21 3.04
N THR A 153 -6.25 8.76 3.88
CA THR A 153 -5.81 10.16 3.80
C THR A 153 -4.29 10.26 3.90
N ALA A 154 -3.71 11.28 3.28
CA ALA A 154 -2.30 11.66 3.44
C ALA A 154 -2.25 13.08 4.03
N ASP A 155 -1.70 13.24 5.24
CA ASP A 155 -1.75 14.48 6.04
C ASP A 155 -3.16 15.10 6.10
N GLY A 156 -4.17 14.24 6.27
CA GLY A 156 -5.59 14.63 6.35
C GLY A 156 -6.24 14.96 4.99
N GLN A 157 -5.49 14.96 3.88
CA GLN A 157 -6.07 15.09 2.55
C GLN A 157 -6.56 13.74 2.03
N PRO A 158 -7.79 13.64 1.51
CA PRO A 158 -8.30 12.39 0.95
C PRO A 158 -7.43 11.87 -0.20
N VAL A 159 -7.12 10.58 -0.17
CA VAL A 159 -6.54 9.88 -1.32
C VAL A 159 -7.67 9.21 -2.08
N ILE A 160 -7.84 9.58 -3.35
CA ILE A 160 -8.88 8.99 -4.19
C ILE A 160 -8.61 7.50 -4.37
N ASP A 161 -9.62 6.67 -4.10
CA ASP A 161 -9.63 5.28 -4.50
C ASP A 161 -9.96 5.18 -5.99
N SER A 162 -9.21 4.36 -6.72
CA SER A 162 -9.45 4.13 -8.16
C SER A 162 -9.62 5.42 -8.99
N PRO A 163 -8.64 6.35 -8.98
CA PRO A 163 -8.68 7.53 -9.84
C PRO A 163 -9.01 7.14 -11.29
N ASN A 164 -9.87 7.90 -11.95
CA ASN A 164 -10.11 7.74 -13.38
C ASN A 164 -9.05 8.56 -14.11
N PRO A 165 -8.12 7.95 -14.87
CA PRO A 165 -7.06 8.70 -15.54
C PRO A 165 -7.57 9.63 -16.64
N PHE A 166 -8.82 9.47 -17.09
CA PHE A 166 -9.47 10.34 -18.07
C PHE A 166 -10.25 11.50 -17.42
N ASN A 167 -10.33 11.55 -16.08
CA ASN A 167 -10.88 12.69 -15.35
C ASN A 167 -9.73 13.60 -14.87
N PRO A 168 -9.60 14.84 -15.38
CA PRO A 168 -8.54 15.77 -14.98
C PRO A 168 -8.49 16.04 -13.46
N GLU A 169 -9.62 16.06 -12.77
CA GLU A 169 -9.67 16.27 -11.31
C GLU A 169 -9.06 15.09 -10.53
N HIS A 170 -9.22 13.87 -11.06
CA HIS A 170 -8.64 12.67 -10.46
C HIS A 170 -7.13 12.60 -10.75
N VAL A 171 -6.68 13.05 -11.92
CA VAL A 171 -5.25 13.16 -12.25
C VAL A 171 -4.57 14.20 -11.35
N LEU A 172 -5.21 15.35 -11.13
CA LEU A 172 -4.71 16.37 -10.20
C LEU A 172 -4.60 15.81 -8.76
N SER A 173 -5.66 15.15 -8.28
CA SER A 173 -5.65 14.50 -6.97
C SER A 173 -4.57 13.41 -6.85
N LEU A 174 -4.34 12.64 -7.92
CA LEU A 174 -3.27 11.65 -7.99
C LEU A 174 -1.89 12.30 -7.89
N ALA A 175 -1.69 13.44 -8.56
CA ALA A 175 -0.44 14.19 -8.47
C ALA A 175 -0.16 14.68 -7.03
N LEU A 176 -1.19 15.15 -6.33
CA LEU A 176 -1.09 15.54 -4.92
C LEU A 176 -0.80 14.34 -4.01
N ALA A 177 -1.49 13.21 -4.22
CA ALA A 177 -1.23 11.98 -3.48
C ALA A 177 0.21 11.50 -3.69
N HIS A 178 0.72 11.53 -4.94
CA HIS A 178 2.12 11.20 -5.24
C HIS A 178 3.08 12.08 -4.45
N ALA A 179 2.87 13.39 -4.45
CA ALA A 179 3.70 14.33 -3.72
C ALA A 179 3.80 14.01 -2.22
N ALA A 180 2.69 13.54 -1.64
CA ALA A 180 2.61 13.20 -0.22
C ALA A 180 3.20 11.82 0.13
N VAL A 181 3.12 10.82 -0.76
CA VAL A 181 3.48 9.43 -0.40
C VAL A 181 4.76 8.92 -1.06
N LEU A 182 5.22 9.56 -2.14
CA LEU A 182 6.42 9.16 -2.86
C LEU A 182 7.62 10.08 -2.58
N PRO A 183 8.85 9.54 -2.57
CA PRO A 183 10.08 10.33 -2.46
C PRO A 183 10.19 11.49 -3.45
N ASP A 184 11.08 12.43 -3.12
CA ASP A 184 11.46 13.56 -3.97
C ASP A 184 10.24 14.41 -4.43
N ASN A 185 9.21 14.52 -3.58
CA ASN A 185 7.96 15.25 -3.81
C ASN A 185 7.20 14.71 -5.04
N GLY A 186 6.91 13.40 -5.04
CA GLY A 186 6.05 12.79 -6.04
C GLY A 186 6.71 12.48 -7.39
N THR A 187 8.04 12.47 -7.44
CA THR A 187 8.73 12.16 -8.70
C THR A 187 8.58 10.70 -9.07
N ILE A 188 8.32 10.46 -10.35
CA ILE A 188 8.15 9.14 -10.94
C ILE A 188 9.03 8.99 -12.17
N THR A 189 9.46 7.76 -12.39
CA THR A 189 10.21 7.30 -13.56
C THR A 189 9.28 6.79 -14.67
N SER A 190 8.08 6.35 -14.30
CA SER A 190 7.03 6.03 -15.27
C SER A 190 5.64 5.97 -14.63
N TRP A 191 4.62 6.17 -15.44
CA TRP A 191 3.22 5.90 -15.13
C TRP A 191 2.63 5.03 -16.23
N THR A 192 2.04 3.90 -15.84
CA THR A 192 1.40 2.96 -16.74
C THR A 192 -0.08 2.86 -16.41
N ILE A 193 -0.92 3.00 -17.43
CA ILE A 193 -2.34 2.76 -17.41
C ILE A 193 -2.60 1.52 -18.26
N THR A 194 -3.22 0.51 -17.67
CA THR A 194 -3.71 -0.68 -18.38
C THR A 194 -5.20 -0.78 -18.19
N THR A 195 -5.93 -1.10 -19.25
CA THR A 195 -7.35 -1.42 -19.12
C THR A 195 -7.56 -2.87 -19.47
N SER A 196 -8.26 -3.59 -18.60
CA SER A 196 -8.70 -4.95 -18.89
C SER A 196 -10.20 -5.01 -18.66
N PRO A 197 -11.03 -4.56 -19.63
CA PRO A 197 -12.49 -4.57 -19.49
C PRO A 197 -13.08 -5.94 -19.16
N GLU A 198 -12.46 -7.02 -19.61
CA GLU A 198 -12.99 -8.38 -19.47
C GLU A 198 -12.65 -9.04 -18.13
N THR A 199 -11.76 -8.44 -17.33
CA THR A 199 -11.33 -8.99 -16.05
C THR A 199 -11.28 -7.95 -14.92
N ASP A 200 -10.78 -6.74 -15.19
CA ASP A 200 -10.17 -5.90 -14.15
C ASP A 200 -10.22 -4.36 -14.36
N GLY A 201 -11.20 -3.79 -15.05
CA GLY A 201 -11.36 -2.32 -15.15
C GLY A 201 -10.09 -1.57 -15.60
N ILE A 202 -9.84 -0.37 -15.05
CA ILE A 202 -8.62 0.43 -15.30
C ILE A 202 -7.63 0.25 -14.14
N LYS A 203 -6.46 -0.30 -14.42
CA LYS A 203 -5.33 -0.41 -13.48
C LYS A 203 -4.31 0.69 -13.77
N GLN A 204 -3.73 1.22 -12.72
CA GLN A 204 -2.69 2.23 -12.80
C GLN A 204 -1.51 1.84 -11.93
N SER A 205 -0.29 2.06 -12.43
CA SER A 205 0.92 1.85 -11.66
C SER A 205 1.92 2.93 -11.99
N THR A 206 2.45 3.58 -10.96
CA THR A 206 3.50 4.58 -11.08
C THR A 206 4.73 4.08 -10.34
N TYR A 207 5.89 4.32 -10.92
CA TYR A 207 7.15 3.80 -10.40
C TYR A 207 8.04 4.98 -10.01
N ALA A 208 8.37 5.10 -8.74
CA ALA A 208 9.32 6.11 -8.26
C ALA A 208 10.77 5.65 -8.44
N PRO A 209 11.75 6.55 -8.30
CA PRO A 209 13.16 6.18 -8.20
C PRO A 209 13.40 5.11 -7.13
N ARG A 210 14.41 4.26 -7.33
CA ARG A 210 14.74 3.21 -6.36
C ARG A 210 14.99 3.80 -4.97
N ALA A 211 14.44 3.16 -3.96
CA ALA A 211 14.61 3.51 -2.55
C ALA A 211 14.96 2.25 -1.74
N ALA A 212 15.30 2.43 -0.46
CA ALA A 212 15.48 1.33 0.47
C ALA A 212 14.17 1.02 1.21
N THR A 213 13.86 -0.26 1.42
CA THR A 213 12.79 -0.68 2.34
C THR A 213 13.16 -0.33 3.78
N ILE A 214 12.20 -0.52 4.70
CA ILE A 214 12.46 -0.42 6.15
C ILE A 214 13.52 -1.40 6.67
N PHE A 215 13.92 -2.40 5.87
CA PHE A 215 14.97 -3.38 6.18
C PHE A 215 16.31 -3.06 5.48
N GLY A 216 16.37 -1.98 4.70
CA GLY A 216 17.57 -1.59 3.95
C GLY A 216 17.73 -2.31 2.61
N THR A 217 16.74 -3.10 2.17
CA THR A 217 16.76 -3.77 0.86
C THR A 217 16.39 -2.81 -0.28
N THR A 218 17.05 -2.92 -1.43
CA THR A 218 16.77 -2.04 -2.59
C THR A 218 15.44 -2.41 -3.23
N CYS A 219 14.67 -1.37 -3.57
CA CYS A 219 13.27 -1.50 -3.91
C CYS A 219 12.87 -0.46 -4.96
N THR A 220 11.90 -0.76 -5.83
CA THR A 220 11.23 0.26 -6.67
C THR A 220 9.89 0.62 -6.02
N PRO A 221 9.76 1.80 -5.38
CA PRO A 221 8.48 2.27 -4.87
C PRO A 221 7.45 2.32 -5.98
N THR A 222 6.30 1.70 -5.74
CA THR A 222 5.20 1.67 -6.70
C THR A 222 3.94 2.17 -6.03
N LEU A 223 3.33 3.22 -6.57
CA LEU A 223 1.99 3.64 -6.19
C LEU A 223 1.03 3.25 -7.31
N GLY A 224 -0.04 2.54 -6.98
CA GLY A 224 -1.01 2.16 -7.98
C GLY A 224 -2.35 1.72 -7.44
N THR A 225 -3.25 1.48 -8.38
CA THR A 225 -4.59 0.97 -8.11
C THR A 225 -4.59 -0.52 -8.43
N HIS A 226 -4.70 -1.36 -7.41
CA HIS A 226 -4.78 -2.81 -7.58
C HIS A 226 -6.13 -3.31 -7.10
N LEU A 227 -7.03 -3.70 -8.03
CA LEU A 227 -8.35 -4.26 -7.72
C LEU A 227 -8.29 -5.24 -6.55
N ALA A 228 -9.12 -5.00 -5.55
CA ALA A 228 -9.47 -5.98 -4.53
C ALA A 228 -10.72 -6.70 -5.05
N THR A 229 -10.58 -7.95 -5.46
CA THR A 229 -11.70 -8.83 -5.73
C THR A 229 -12.22 -9.40 -4.40
N TYR A 230 -13.52 -9.30 -4.15
CA TYR A 230 -14.17 -10.12 -3.14
C TYR A 230 -14.46 -11.54 -3.66
N ALA A 231 -14.66 -12.50 -2.75
CA ALA A 231 -14.98 -13.88 -3.11
C ALA A 231 -16.38 -14.08 -3.72
N ASP A 232 -17.24 -13.06 -3.72
CA ASP A 232 -18.59 -13.05 -4.32
C ASP A 232 -18.66 -12.41 -5.72
N GLY A 233 -17.53 -11.89 -6.23
CA GLY A 233 -17.42 -11.38 -7.60
C GLY A 233 -17.75 -9.89 -7.77
N ASP A 234 -18.04 -9.16 -6.70
CA ASP A 234 -18.20 -7.71 -6.75
C ASP A 234 -16.84 -6.99 -6.69
N PHE A 235 -16.69 -5.97 -7.54
CA PHE A 235 -15.47 -5.16 -7.63
C PHE A 235 -15.57 -3.99 -6.66
N LEU A 236 -14.72 -3.95 -5.62
CA LEU A 236 -14.47 -2.69 -4.93
C LEU A 236 -13.54 -1.80 -5.75
N ALA A 237 -13.72 -0.49 -5.63
CA ALA A 237 -12.70 0.48 -6.01
C ALA A 237 -11.42 0.14 -5.22
N PRO A 238 -10.34 -0.35 -5.86
CA PRO A 238 -9.12 -0.60 -5.13
C PRO A 238 -8.57 0.63 -4.44
N PRO A 239 -8.08 0.48 -3.20
CA PRO A 239 -7.29 1.52 -2.57
C PRO A 239 -6.09 1.84 -3.46
N THR A 240 -5.73 3.12 -3.46
CA THR A 240 -4.40 3.52 -3.89
C THR A 240 -3.40 2.93 -2.89
N ARG A 241 -2.54 2.01 -3.35
CA ARG A 241 -1.56 1.31 -2.50
C ARG A 241 -0.15 1.73 -2.86
N LEU A 242 0.68 1.93 -1.84
CA LEU A 242 2.13 2.01 -1.96
C LEU A 242 2.73 0.64 -1.64
N TRP A 243 3.49 0.06 -2.57
CA TRP A 243 4.21 -1.19 -2.35
C TRP A 243 5.62 -1.14 -2.94
N CYS A 244 6.40 -2.16 -2.61
CA CYS A 244 7.70 -2.37 -3.19
C CYS A 244 7.61 -3.32 -4.37
N LYS A 245 8.07 -2.92 -5.55
CA LYS A 245 8.29 -3.87 -6.65
C LYS A 245 9.76 -4.29 -6.65
N GLU A 246 9.99 -5.53 -6.23
CA GLU A 246 11.28 -6.20 -6.38
C GLU A 246 11.52 -6.43 -7.88
N LYS A 247 12.41 -5.65 -8.49
CA LYS A 247 13.04 -6.06 -9.74
C LYS A 247 14.31 -6.81 -9.34
N SER A 248 14.40 -8.06 -9.77
CA SER A 248 15.42 -9.07 -9.46
C SER A 248 16.86 -8.75 -9.91
N GLU A 249 17.26 -7.49 -9.99
CA GLU A 249 18.60 -7.08 -10.42
C GLU A 249 19.42 -6.61 -9.23
N SER A 250 19.93 -7.59 -8.48
CA SER A 250 20.87 -7.48 -7.38
C SER A 250 20.43 -6.59 -6.20
N ASP A 251 20.37 -7.17 -5.02
CA ASP A 251 20.20 -6.49 -3.72
C ASP A 251 21.37 -5.55 -3.36
N THR A 252 22.17 -5.14 -4.36
CA THR A 252 23.16 -4.09 -4.19
C THR A 252 22.40 -2.80 -3.91
N PRO A 253 22.67 -2.09 -2.80
CA PRO A 253 22.21 -0.73 -2.61
C PRO A 253 22.51 0.06 -3.88
N ALA A 254 21.54 0.84 -4.38
CA ALA A 254 21.80 1.73 -5.51
C ALA A 254 23.05 2.54 -5.16
N ASP A 255 24.12 2.42 -5.95
CA ASP A 255 25.33 3.22 -5.76
C ASP A 255 24.88 4.68 -5.63
N PRO A 256 25.13 5.36 -4.50
CA PRO A 256 24.69 6.74 -4.31
C PRO A 256 25.31 7.69 -5.35
N ASN A 257 26.35 7.26 -6.05
CA ASN A 257 26.99 7.98 -7.15
C ASN A 257 26.51 7.55 -8.54
N ALA A 258 25.65 6.52 -8.65
CA ALA A 258 25.06 6.17 -9.93
C ALA A 258 24.19 7.32 -10.44
N PRO A 259 24.19 7.61 -11.75
CA PRO A 259 23.29 8.59 -12.33
C PRO A 259 21.84 8.26 -11.95
N LYS A 260 21.15 9.22 -11.33
CA LYS A 260 19.72 9.07 -11.07
C LYS A 260 18.99 8.91 -12.42
N PRO A 261 18.04 7.97 -12.55
CA PRO A 261 17.24 7.88 -13.75
C PRO A 261 16.47 9.19 -13.95
N PRO A 262 16.18 9.61 -15.20
CA PRO A 262 15.29 10.75 -15.45
C PRO A 262 13.95 10.56 -14.75
N THR A 263 13.37 11.65 -14.25
CA THR A 263 12.11 11.66 -13.51
C THR A 263 11.22 12.81 -13.95
N PHE A 264 9.93 12.69 -13.68
CA PHE A 264 8.95 13.77 -13.85
C PHE A 264 7.93 13.75 -12.70
N ARG A 265 7.17 14.84 -12.52
CA ARG A 265 6.02 14.87 -11.62
C ARG A 265 4.75 15.06 -12.42
N LEU A 266 3.67 14.40 -12.03
CA LEU A 266 2.36 14.61 -12.66
C LEU A 266 1.88 16.07 -12.51
N SER A 267 2.26 16.74 -11.42
CA SER A 267 1.93 18.15 -11.14
C SER A 267 2.52 19.13 -12.15
N ASP A 268 3.55 18.71 -12.90
CA ASP A 268 4.24 19.58 -13.85
C ASP A 268 3.53 19.62 -15.22
N TYR A 269 2.48 18.81 -15.43
CA TYR A 269 1.76 18.67 -16.69
C TYR A 269 0.27 19.00 -16.53
N ASP A 270 -0.38 19.33 -17.66
CA ASP A 270 -1.83 19.53 -17.72
C ASP A 270 -2.56 18.31 -17.15
N PRO A 271 -3.44 18.44 -16.15
CA PRO A 271 -4.22 17.30 -15.64
C PRO A 271 -5.04 16.57 -16.71
N ASN A 272 -5.26 17.20 -17.86
CA ASN A 272 -5.88 16.62 -19.05
C ASN A 272 -4.92 15.80 -19.95
N LEU A 273 -3.67 15.57 -19.54
CA LEU A 273 -2.61 14.97 -20.35
C LEU A 273 -2.98 13.61 -20.97
N VAL A 274 -3.77 12.80 -20.26
CA VAL A 274 -4.22 11.49 -20.74
C VAL A 274 -5.24 11.65 -21.85
N ASN A 275 -6.14 12.63 -21.78
CA ASN A 275 -7.10 12.93 -22.84
C ASN A 275 -6.41 13.51 -24.08
N ILE A 276 -5.34 14.29 -23.90
CA ILE A 276 -4.51 14.77 -25.02
C ILE A 276 -3.88 13.57 -25.75
N ALA A 277 -3.28 12.64 -25.02
CA ALA A 277 -2.74 11.41 -25.60
C ALA A 277 -3.85 10.57 -26.25
N ALA A 278 -5.01 10.43 -25.60
CA ALA A 278 -6.14 9.66 -26.12
C ALA A 278 -6.68 10.21 -27.44
N GLN A 279 -6.80 11.53 -27.57
CA GLN A 279 -7.22 12.18 -28.81
C GLN A 279 -6.23 11.91 -29.93
N HIS A 280 -4.93 12.00 -29.67
CA HIS A 280 -3.90 11.72 -30.68
C HIS A 280 -3.94 10.25 -31.13
N ILE A 281 -4.09 9.31 -30.18
CA ILE A 281 -4.23 7.88 -30.49
C ILE A 281 -5.46 7.64 -31.37
N LYS A 282 -6.59 8.29 -31.06
CA LYS A 282 -7.83 8.17 -31.83
C LYS A 282 -7.68 8.73 -33.24
N GLU A 283 -6.98 9.84 -33.41
CA GLU A 283 -6.71 10.44 -34.72
C GLU A 283 -5.80 9.54 -35.58
N GLU A 284 -4.80 8.89 -34.99
CA GLU A 284 -3.83 8.05 -35.73
C GLU A 284 -4.31 6.62 -35.99
N SER A 285 -5.03 6.01 -35.04
CA SER A 285 -5.45 4.60 -35.13
C SER A 285 -6.95 4.38 -35.28
N GLY A 286 -7.77 5.40 -35.01
CA GLY A 286 -9.21 5.25 -34.84
C GLY A 286 -9.64 4.62 -33.50
N ILE A 287 -8.69 4.31 -32.60
CA ILE A 287 -9.00 3.69 -31.30
C ILE A 287 -9.29 4.77 -30.26
N ASP A 288 -10.48 4.72 -29.68
CA ASP A 288 -10.85 5.58 -28.56
C ASP A 288 -10.51 4.90 -27.23
N ILE A 289 -9.35 5.25 -26.66
CA ILE A 289 -8.89 4.68 -25.39
C ILE A 289 -9.58 5.28 -24.15
N THR A 290 -10.45 6.30 -24.31
CA THR A 290 -11.33 6.77 -23.23
C THR A 290 -12.47 5.79 -22.98
N GLN A 291 -12.73 4.91 -23.95
CA GLN A 291 -13.51 3.69 -23.79
C GLN A 291 -12.59 2.55 -23.37
N PRO A 292 -13.12 1.42 -22.86
CA PRO A 292 -12.27 0.32 -22.42
C PRO A 292 -11.33 -0.13 -23.54
N MET A 293 -10.02 -0.08 -23.31
CA MET A 293 -9.04 -0.45 -24.35
C MET A 293 -9.10 -1.96 -24.60
N PRO A 294 -8.72 -2.43 -25.80
CA PRO A 294 -8.62 -3.84 -26.09
C PRO A 294 -7.71 -4.58 -25.11
N SER A 295 -8.01 -5.84 -24.81
CA SER A 295 -7.17 -6.68 -23.95
C SER A 295 -5.72 -6.70 -24.42
N GLY A 296 -4.77 -6.62 -23.49
CA GLY A 296 -3.34 -6.52 -23.79
C GLY A 296 -2.88 -5.14 -24.27
N SER A 297 -3.70 -4.09 -24.08
CA SER A 297 -3.30 -2.71 -24.36
C SER A 297 -2.84 -1.96 -23.12
N ASN A 298 -1.93 -1.01 -23.32
CA ASN A 298 -1.40 -0.17 -22.26
C ASN A 298 -0.98 1.20 -22.78
N LEU A 299 -1.13 2.22 -21.94
CA LEU A 299 -0.60 3.56 -22.14
C LEU A 299 0.48 3.83 -21.09
N GLU A 300 1.68 4.17 -21.53
CA GLU A 300 2.83 4.46 -20.67
C GLU A 300 3.29 5.91 -20.86
N PHE A 301 3.59 6.59 -19.76
CA PHE A 301 4.25 7.89 -19.71
C PHE A 301 5.63 7.72 -19.09
N ASN A 302 6.67 8.25 -19.73
CA ASN A 302 8.06 8.17 -19.29
C ASN A 302 8.75 9.54 -19.51
N PRO A 303 9.71 9.94 -18.66
CA PRO A 303 10.52 11.12 -18.92
C PRO A 303 11.26 11.00 -20.25
N ASN A 304 11.47 12.12 -20.93
CA ASN A 304 12.16 12.12 -22.21
C ASN A 304 13.62 11.63 -22.05
N PRO A 305 14.08 10.65 -22.86
CA PRO A 305 15.44 10.14 -22.79
C PRO A 305 16.55 11.19 -22.98
N ASP A 306 16.24 12.31 -23.62
CA ASP A 306 17.18 13.42 -23.83
C ASP A 306 17.41 14.30 -22.58
N GLY A 307 16.68 14.04 -21.49
CA GLY A 307 16.79 14.80 -20.24
C GLY A 307 16.06 16.14 -20.22
N SER A 308 15.28 16.46 -21.27
CA SER A 308 14.37 17.61 -21.24
C SER A 308 13.19 17.37 -20.28
N ASN A 309 12.57 18.46 -19.83
CA ASN A 309 11.39 18.41 -18.95
C ASN A 309 10.11 17.97 -19.69
N THR A 310 10.20 17.35 -20.86
CA THR A 310 9.05 16.77 -21.55
C THR A 310 8.85 15.32 -21.12
N ILE A 311 7.62 14.83 -21.25
CA ILE A 311 7.35 13.40 -21.14
C ILE A 311 7.05 12.83 -22.52
N THR A 312 7.52 11.62 -22.74
CA THR A 312 7.11 10.76 -23.84
C THR A 312 5.95 9.89 -23.38
N TRP A 313 5.00 9.66 -24.26
CA TRP A 313 3.95 8.68 -24.02
C TRP A 313 3.90 7.65 -25.14
N ARG A 314 3.51 6.43 -24.79
CA ARG A 314 3.43 5.29 -25.71
C ARG A 314 2.17 4.50 -25.44
N PHE A 315 1.29 4.42 -26.43
CA PHE A 315 0.24 3.44 -26.50
C PHE A 315 0.74 2.18 -27.20
N ALA A 316 0.52 1.02 -26.59
CA ALA A 316 0.70 -0.25 -27.25
C ALA A 316 -0.56 -1.10 -27.12
N SER A 317 -0.89 -1.81 -28.20
CA SER A 317 -2.03 -2.71 -28.25
C SER A 317 -1.66 -3.97 -29.02
N ILE A 318 -2.24 -5.10 -28.62
CA ILE A 318 -2.21 -6.35 -29.37
C ILE A 318 -3.61 -6.55 -29.97
N LEU A 319 -3.82 -5.98 -31.16
CA LEU A 319 -5.05 -6.15 -31.92
C LEU A 319 -4.80 -7.17 -33.02
N LEU A 320 -5.62 -8.24 -33.04
CA LEU A 320 -5.60 -9.26 -34.10
C LEU A 320 -4.20 -9.85 -34.36
N GLY A 321 -3.38 -10.02 -33.30
CA GLY A 321 -2.03 -10.58 -33.40
C GLY A 321 -0.94 -9.63 -33.92
N THR A 322 -1.28 -8.36 -34.20
CA THR A 322 -0.32 -7.35 -34.64
C THR A 322 -0.03 -6.36 -33.51
N ARG A 323 1.24 -6.08 -33.25
CA ARG A 323 1.64 -5.09 -32.24
C ARG A 323 1.52 -3.69 -32.83
N MET A 324 0.52 -2.93 -32.40
CA MET A 324 0.40 -1.51 -32.71
C MET A 324 1.16 -0.71 -31.65
N GLN A 325 1.89 0.32 -32.09
CA GLN A 325 2.52 1.30 -31.21
C GLN A 325 2.30 2.70 -31.76
N ILE A 326 1.77 3.57 -30.91
CA ILE A 326 1.63 5.01 -31.17
C ILE A 326 2.35 5.73 -30.06
N THR A 327 3.08 6.80 -30.40
CA THR A 327 3.87 7.56 -29.44
C THR A 327 3.68 9.05 -29.66
N GLY A 328 3.81 9.83 -28.59
CA GLY A 328 3.88 11.27 -28.68
C GLY A 328 4.69 11.87 -27.54
N THR A 329 4.71 13.19 -27.49
CA THR A 329 5.39 13.95 -26.44
C THR A 329 4.44 15.00 -25.86
N LEU A 330 4.64 15.34 -24.60
CA LEU A 330 3.92 16.39 -23.91
C LEU A 330 4.91 17.32 -23.20
N THR A 331 4.63 18.60 -23.25
CA THR A 331 5.41 19.64 -22.60
C THR A 331 4.80 19.98 -21.24
N PRO A 332 5.62 20.40 -20.26
CA PRO A 332 5.14 20.79 -18.95
C PRO A 332 4.40 22.14 -19.03
N ILE A 333 3.54 22.42 -18.05
CA ILE A 333 2.92 23.73 -17.91
C ILE A 333 4.00 24.75 -17.52
N THR A 334 4.01 25.91 -18.17
CA THR A 334 4.89 27.05 -17.84
C THR A 334 4.47 27.79 -16.60
#